data_AF-A0A182WHP4-F1
#
_entry.id   AF-A0A182WHP4-F1
#
_cell.length_a   1.000
_cell.length_b   1.000
_cell.length_c   1.000
_cell.angle_alpha   90.00
_cell.angle_beta   90.00
_cell.angle_gamma   90.00
#
_symmetry.space_group_name_H-M   'P 1'
#
loop_
_entity.id
_entity.type
_entity.pdbx_description
1 polymer ?
#
loop_
_entity_poly.entity_id
_entity_poly.type
_entity_poly.pdbx_seq_one_letter_code
_entity_poly.pdbx_strand_id
1 'polypeptide(L)'
;MIMKAIHYSLLAALALKLLGVCYGCKISEYPCKGGASCVPLDKYCDGRDDCGDGSDEPKMCTVCNRTYYGDIGRTYTLTVPPPQWNRLPFLCHLTFTASGHEQGDIVQ
;
A
#
# COMPACT_ATOMS: atom_id res chain seq x y z
N MET A 1 1.15 -14.43 41.96
CA MET A 1 0.82 -13.20 41.19
C MET A 1 1.33 -13.26 39.76
N ILE A 2 2.52 -13.85 39.51
CA ILE A 2 3.15 -13.99 38.18
C ILE A 2 2.34 -14.88 37.20
N MET A 3 1.76 -16.00 37.67
CA MET A 3 0.96 -16.90 36.82
C MET A 3 -0.31 -16.24 36.25
N LYS A 4 -0.97 -15.35 37.01
CA LYS A 4 -2.15 -14.61 36.52
C LYS A 4 -1.76 -13.61 35.42
N ALA A 5 -0.59 -12.99 35.51
CA ALA A 5 -0.07 -12.08 34.49
C ALA A 5 0.25 -12.81 33.19
N ILE A 6 0.94 -13.96 33.24
CA ILE A 6 1.24 -14.78 32.05
C ILE A 6 -0.05 -15.29 31.40
N HIS A 7 -1.02 -15.73 32.22
CA HIS A 7 -2.34 -16.17 31.74
C HIS A 7 -3.10 -15.01 31.06
N TYR A 8 -3.02 -13.79 31.60
CA TYR A 8 -3.60 -12.59 31.00
C TYR A 8 -2.92 -12.22 29.67
N SER A 9 -1.59 -12.33 29.60
CA SER A 9 -0.82 -12.10 28.37
C SER A 9 -1.11 -13.12 27.28
N LEU A 10 -1.25 -14.40 27.63
CA LEU A 10 -1.64 -15.45 26.68
C LEU A 10 -3.08 -15.26 26.20
N LEU A 11 -4.01 -14.93 27.10
CA LEU A 11 -5.40 -14.64 26.75
C LEU A 11 -5.52 -13.40 25.86
N ALA A 12 -4.74 -12.35 26.11
CA ALA A 12 -4.70 -11.16 25.25
C ALA A 12 -4.14 -11.47 23.86
N ALA A 13 -3.07 -12.27 23.76
CA ALA A 13 -2.52 -12.70 22.47
C ALA A 13 -3.46 -13.62 21.69
N LEU A 14 -4.22 -14.49 22.38
CA LEU A 14 -5.24 -15.34 21.77
C LEU A 14 -6.46 -14.52 21.33
N ALA A 15 -6.88 -13.54 22.14
CA ALA A 15 -7.92 -12.58 21.77
C ALA A 15 -7.50 -11.72 20.57
N LEU A 16 -6.23 -11.29 20.48
CA LEU A 16 -5.71 -10.56 19.32
C LEU A 16 -5.75 -11.39 18.03
N LYS A 17 -5.49 -12.70 18.14
CA LYS A 17 -5.63 -13.66 17.02
C LYS A 17 -7.08 -13.96 16.67
N LEU A 18 -7.98 -13.97 17.65
CA LEU A 18 -9.42 -14.28 17.48
C LEU A 18 -10.27 -13.08 17.05
N LEU A 19 -9.83 -11.85 17.36
CA LEU A 19 -10.54 -10.61 17.01
C LEU A 19 -10.40 -10.22 15.53
N GLY A 20 -9.65 -10.99 14.72
CA GLY A 20 -9.50 -10.74 13.30
C GLY A 20 -9.16 -9.27 13.03
N VAL A 21 -8.11 -8.76 13.68
CA VAL A 21 -7.72 -7.36 13.51
C VAL A 21 -7.35 -7.17 12.03
N CYS A 22 -8.28 -6.63 11.27
CA CYS A 22 -8.06 -6.05 9.96
C CYS A 22 -7.44 -4.68 10.23
N TYR A 23 -6.12 -4.65 10.36
CA TYR A 23 -5.37 -3.41 10.21
C TYR A 23 -5.59 -3.00 8.75
N GLY A 24 -6.54 -2.10 8.51
CA GLY A 24 -6.74 -1.55 7.19
C GLY A 24 -5.40 -1.00 6.68
N CYS A 25 -5.16 -1.16 5.38
CA CYS A 25 -3.94 -0.63 4.77
C CYS A 25 -3.81 0.87 5.02
N LYS A 26 -2.56 1.34 5.11
CA LYS A 26 -2.31 2.78 5.15
C LYS A 26 -2.83 3.42 3.86
N ILE A 27 -3.03 4.74 3.91
CA ILE A 27 -3.37 5.51 2.71
C ILE A 27 -2.26 5.45 1.64
N SER A 28 -1.02 5.18 2.04
CA SER A 28 0.17 4.96 1.20
C SER A 28 0.29 3.53 0.64
N GLU A 29 -0.70 2.67 0.90
CA GLU A 29 -0.69 1.25 0.55
C GLU A 29 -1.97 0.87 -0.23
N TYR A 30 -1.86 -0.18 -1.04
CA TYR A 30 -2.94 -0.81 -1.77
C TYR A 30 -3.33 -2.14 -1.10
N PRO A 31 -4.63 -2.37 -0.82
CA PRO A 31 -5.09 -3.63 -0.25
C PRO A 31 -5.09 -4.76 -1.26
N CYS A 32 -4.42 -5.86 -0.93
CA CYS A 32 -4.55 -7.10 -1.68
C CYS A 32 -5.96 -7.70 -1.49
N LYS A 33 -6.35 -8.59 -2.40
CA LYS A 33 -7.64 -9.27 -2.30
C LYS A 33 -7.68 -10.15 -1.04
N GLY A 34 -8.75 -9.99 -0.26
CA GLY A 34 -8.87 -10.59 1.07
C GLY A 34 -8.42 -9.69 2.21
N GLY A 35 -7.78 -8.54 1.94
CA GLY A 35 -7.52 -7.46 2.89
C GLY A 35 -6.56 -7.79 4.03
N ALA A 36 -5.95 -8.98 4.02
CA ALA A 36 -5.00 -9.43 5.05
C ALA A 36 -3.55 -8.95 4.78
N SER A 37 -3.26 -8.53 3.55
CA SER A 37 -1.96 -7.99 3.12
C SER A 37 -2.15 -6.70 2.33
N CYS A 38 -1.12 -5.87 2.38
CA CYS A 38 -1.07 -4.57 1.72
C CYS A 38 0.28 -4.43 1.01
N VAL A 39 0.28 -3.83 -0.17
CA VAL A 39 1.50 -3.49 -0.91
C VAL A 39 1.62 -1.97 -1.02
N PRO A 40 2.83 -1.39 -1.06
CA PRO A 40 2.99 0.05 -1.29
C PRO A 40 2.34 0.50 -2.60
N LEU A 41 1.82 1.73 -2.67
CA LEU A 41 1.16 2.23 -3.89
C LEU A 41 2.06 2.25 -5.12
N ASP A 42 3.38 2.41 -4.96
CA ASP A 42 4.37 2.37 -6.05
C ASP A 42 4.64 0.94 -6.58
N LYS A 43 4.16 -0.09 -5.87
CA LYS A 43 4.18 -1.48 -6.33
C LYS A 43 2.90 -1.89 -7.05
N TYR A 44 1.84 -1.10 -6.97
CA TYR A 44 0.64 -1.36 -7.76
C TYR A 44 0.90 -1.14 -9.25
N CYS A 45 0.64 -2.15 -10.08
CA CYS A 45 0.87 -2.09 -11.53
C CYS A 45 2.35 -1.87 -11.90
N ASP A 46 3.28 -2.45 -11.12
CA ASP A 46 4.71 -2.46 -11.39
C ASP A 46 5.15 -3.68 -12.25
N GLY A 47 4.21 -4.59 -12.53
CA GLY A 47 4.40 -5.78 -13.34
C GLY A 47 4.86 -7.01 -12.55
N ARG A 48 4.82 -6.97 -11.21
CA ARG A 48 5.16 -8.09 -10.33
C ARG A 48 3.98 -8.40 -9.41
N ASP A 49 3.80 -9.68 -9.12
CA ASP A 49 2.82 -10.12 -8.13
C ASP A 49 3.40 -9.95 -6.72
N ASP A 50 3.23 -8.76 -6.12
CA ASP A 50 3.65 -8.48 -4.75
C ASP A 50 2.60 -8.93 -3.73
N CYS A 51 1.33 -9.05 -4.12
CA CYS A 51 0.28 -9.60 -3.26
C CYS A 51 0.36 -11.13 -3.09
N GLY A 52 0.99 -11.84 -4.03
CA GLY A 52 1.03 -13.31 -4.13
C GLY A 52 -0.24 -13.94 -4.70
N ASP A 53 -1.23 -13.12 -5.03
CA ASP A 53 -2.50 -13.51 -5.66
C ASP A 53 -2.82 -12.72 -6.93
N GLY A 54 -1.91 -11.84 -7.34
CA GLY A 54 -1.97 -10.96 -8.51
C GLY A 54 -2.99 -9.84 -8.42
N SER A 55 -3.57 -9.57 -7.24
CA SER A 55 -4.63 -8.55 -7.10
C SER A 55 -4.15 -7.11 -7.28
N ASP A 56 -2.87 -6.87 -7.13
CA ASP A 56 -2.14 -5.64 -7.46
C ASP A 56 -1.84 -5.47 -8.95
N GLU A 57 -1.95 -6.54 -9.76
CA GLU A 57 -1.64 -6.58 -11.19
C GLU A 57 -2.83 -6.97 -12.10
N PRO A 58 -3.98 -6.28 -12.03
CA PRO A 58 -5.10 -6.60 -12.90
C PRO A 58 -4.75 -6.31 -14.37
N LYS A 59 -5.35 -7.07 -15.28
CA LYS A 59 -5.07 -7.01 -16.74
C LYS A 59 -5.11 -5.59 -17.35
N MET A 60 -5.94 -4.70 -16.81
CA MET A 60 -6.10 -3.31 -17.25
C MET A 60 -5.62 -2.32 -16.18
N CYS A 61 -4.57 -2.65 -15.44
CA CYS A 61 -3.96 -1.75 -14.45
C CYS A 61 -3.23 -0.58 -15.14
N THR A 62 -3.08 0.52 -14.42
CA THR A 62 -2.25 1.65 -14.84
C THR A 62 -1.69 2.38 -13.63
N VAL A 63 -0.46 2.87 -13.78
CA VAL A 63 0.17 3.80 -12.82
C VAL A 63 -0.31 5.25 -13.02
N CYS A 64 -0.92 5.56 -14.15
CA CYS A 64 -1.32 6.93 -14.53
C CYS A 64 -2.70 7.31 -13.98
N ASN A 65 -2.93 8.63 -13.82
CA ASN A 65 -4.17 9.23 -13.33
C ASN A 65 -4.51 8.77 -11.90
N ARG A 66 -3.51 8.73 -11.04
CA ARG A 66 -3.61 8.29 -9.64
C ARG A 66 -2.99 9.30 -8.69
N THR A 67 -3.48 9.27 -7.45
CA THR A 67 -2.87 9.97 -6.33
C THR A 67 -2.04 8.97 -5.52
N TYR A 68 -0.75 9.27 -5.36
CA TYR A 68 0.21 8.52 -4.58
C TYR A 68 0.41 9.19 -3.24
N TYR A 69 0.16 8.45 -2.16
CA TYR A 69 0.38 8.93 -0.81
C TYR A 69 1.71 8.41 -0.29
N GLY A 70 2.55 9.30 0.24
CA GLY A 70 3.86 8.99 0.81
C GLY A 70 3.88 9.07 2.33
N ASP A 71 4.72 8.24 2.94
CA ASP A 71 5.11 8.30 4.35
C ASP A 71 6.38 9.16 4.51
N ILE A 72 6.48 9.90 5.62
CA ILE A 72 7.66 10.74 5.95
C ILE A 72 8.93 9.87 6.01
N GLY A 73 10.00 10.36 5.37
CA GLY A 73 11.32 9.71 5.41
C GLY A 73 11.42 8.45 4.56
N ARG A 74 10.45 8.21 3.66
CA ARG A 74 10.50 7.12 2.69
C ARG A 74 10.62 7.65 1.27
N THR A 75 11.36 6.89 0.46
CA THR A 75 11.52 7.13 -0.98
C THR A 75 10.82 6.01 -1.72
N TYR A 76 9.94 6.37 -2.64
CA TYR A 76 9.15 5.44 -3.45
C TYR A 76 9.70 5.44 -4.88
N THR A 77 9.68 4.29 -5.55
CA THR A 77 10.22 4.19 -6.93
C THR A 77 9.09 3.86 -7.89
N LEU A 78 8.60 4.87 -8.61
CA LEU A 78 7.54 4.70 -9.59
C LEU A 78 8.10 4.60 -11.01
N THR A 79 7.76 3.51 -11.70
CA THR A 79 8.11 3.32 -13.12
C THR A 79 6.90 3.62 -14.00
N VAL A 80 7.01 4.61 -14.88
CA VAL A 80 5.95 4.93 -15.85
C VAL A 80 6.30 4.31 -17.21
N PRO A 81 5.70 3.17 -17.59
CA PRO A 81 5.96 2.58 -18.89
C PRO A 81 5.41 3.47 -20.01
N PRO A 82 6.09 3.53 -21.16
CA PRO A 82 5.56 4.22 -22.33
C PRO A 82 4.23 3.58 -22.75
N PRO A 83 3.27 4.37 -23.26
CA PRO A 83 2.03 3.83 -23.77
C PRO A 83 2.28 2.93 -24.98
N GLN A 84 1.33 2.06 -25.27
CA GLN A 84 1.25 1.42 -26.58
C GLN A 84 1.14 2.51 -27.68
N TRP A 85 1.99 2.41 -28.72
CA TRP A 85 2.16 3.40 -29.80
C TRP A 85 0.84 3.86 -30.47
N ASN A 86 -0.22 3.05 -30.39
CA ASN A 86 -1.52 3.33 -30.97
C ASN A 86 -2.44 4.24 -30.11
N ARG A 87 -1.97 4.78 -28.97
CA ARG A 87 -2.72 5.70 -28.09
C ARG A 87 -1.95 7.00 -27.84
N LEU A 88 -1.66 7.74 -28.91
CA LEU A 88 -1.10 9.09 -28.82
C LEU A 88 -2.15 10.16 -29.13
N PRO A 89 -2.11 11.33 -28.46
CA PRO A 89 -1.17 11.68 -27.39
C PRO A 89 -1.52 10.95 -26.08
N PHE A 90 -0.50 10.46 -25.39
CA PHE A 90 -0.65 9.94 -24.03
C PHE A 90 -0.32 11.03 -23.03
N LEU A 91 -1.18 11.22 -22.05
CA LEU A 91 -0.92 12.07 -20.90
C LEU A 91 -1.03 11.21 -19.65
N CYS A 92 0.05 11.14 -18.89
CA CYS A 92 0.10 10.44 -17.61
C CYS A 92 0.12 11.50 -16.51
N HIS A 93 -1.02 11.73 -15.84
CA HIS A 93 -1.08 12.65 -14.72
C HIS A 93 -0.84 11.89 -13.42
N LEU A 94 0.17 12.29 -12.65
CA LEU A 94 0.50 11.70 -11.36
C LEU A 94 0.37 12.79 -10.30
N THR A 95 -0.40 12.52 -9.25
CA THR A 95 -0.51 13.43 -8.10
C THR A 95 0.22 12.80 -6.94
N PHE A 96 1.17 13.50 -6.33
CA PHE A 96 1.85 13.01 -5.14
C PHE A 96 1.43 13.84 -3.93
N THR A 97 1.06 13.14 -2.86
CA THR A 97 0.67 13.73 -1.59
C THR A 97 1.51 13.08 -0.49
N ALA A 98 2.00 13.87 0.44
CA ALA A 98 2.60 13.36 1.66
C ALA A 98 1.81 13.90 2.85
N SER A 99 1.86 13.21 3.98
CA SER A 99 1.44 13.83 5.23
C SER A 99 2.60 14.69 5.72
N GLY A 100 2.70 15.93 5.24
CA GLY A 100 3.83 16.83 5.52
C GLY A 100 4.03 17.19 6.98
N HIS A 101 3.12 16.82 7.89
CA HIS A 101 3.16 17.15 9.31
C HIS A 101 3.71 18.57 9.56
N GLU A 102 4.82 18.74 10.26
CA GLU A 102 5.40 20.04 10.60
C GLU A 102 6.40 20.54 9.53
N GLN A 103 6.75 19.69 8.56
CA GLN A 103 7.82 19.90 7.58
C GLN A 103 7.29 20.22 6.16
N GLY A 104 5.99 20.11 5.91
CA GLY A 104 5.36 20.29 4.60
C GLY A 104 5.52 19.10 3.66
N ASP A 105 4.83 19.15 2.51
CA ASP A 105 4.77 18.05 1.55
C ASP A 105 5.94 18.12 0.55
N ILE A 106 7.15 17.76 0.98
CA ILE A 106 8.25 17.51 0.04
C ILE A 106 8.14 16.06 -0.43
N VAL A 107 7.71 15.87 -1.68
CA VAL A 107 7.69 14.57 -2.35
C VAL A 107 8.84 14.53 -3.35
N GLN A 108 9.76 13.59 -3.16
CA GLN A 108 10.94 13.38 -4.03
C GLN A 108 10.89 12.01 -4.69
#